data_AF-A0A1S9TYI2-F1
#
_entry.id   AF-A0A1S9TYI2-F1
#
_cell.length_a   1.000
_cell.length_b   1.000
_cell.length_c   1.000
_cell.angle_alpha   90.00
_cell.angle_beta   90.00
_cell.angle_gamma   90.00
#
_symmetry.space_group_name_H-M   'P 1'
#
loop_
_entity.id
_entity.type
_entity.pdbx_description
1 polymer ?
#
loop_
_entity_poly.entity_id
_entity_poly.type
_entity_poly.pdbx_seq_one_letter_code
_entity_poly.pdbx_strand_id
1 'polypeptide(L)'
;RLVDERAAKVIGANEYLSDGFNTNEYAMDLDTVAAMSFINNPNLHWKVAPLPKGVTYAVPTAGLNLVIFNAATSAQKAAAAKYLNFLISVPSTIEWAEQTGYLPVRQSA
;
A
#
# COMPACT_ATOMS: atom_id res chain seq x y z
N ARG A 1 -25.68 -4.52 1.98
CA ARG A 1 -26.27 -3.25 1.48
C ARG A 1 -25.64 -2.83 0.14
N LEU A 2 -24.37 -2.40 0.07
CA LEU A 2 -23.79 -1.95 -1.21
C LEU A 2 -23.67 -3.05 -2.28
N VAL A 3 -23.28 -4.26 -1.88
CA VAL A 3 -23.21 -5.42 -2.79
C VAL A 3 -24.61 -5.81 -3.30
N ASP A 4 -25.59 -5.84 -2.40
CA ASP A 4 -26.99 -6.17 -2.72
C ASP A 4 -27.61 -5.13 -3.68
N GLU A 5 -27.28 -3.85 -3.48
CA GLU A 5 -27.67 -2.72 -4.32
C GLU A 5 -26.88 -2.65 -5.64
N ARG A 6 -25.95 -3.60 -5.91
CA ARG A 6 -25.04 -3.63 -7.07
C ARG A 6 -24.17 -2.37 -7.20
N ALA A 7 -23.94 -1.67 -6.09
CA ALA A 7 -23.08 -0.49 -6.00
C ALA A 7 -21.63 -0.85 -5.64
N ALA A 8 -21.35 -2.09 -5.24
CA ALA A 8 -20.02 -2.60 -4.96
C ALA A 8 -19.88 -4.06 -5.41
N LYS A 9 -18.67 -4.46 -5.78
CA LYS A 9 -18.30 -5.85 -6.08
C LYS A 9 -17.34 -6.36 -5.02
N VAL A 10 -17.54 -7.61 -4.60
CA VAL A 10 -16.53 -8.36 -3.82
C VAL A 10 -15.71 -9.16 -4.82
N ILE A 11 -14.39 -8.99 -4.78
CA ILE A 11 -13.46 -9.80 -5.56
C ILE A 11 -12.95 -10.99 -4.73
N GLY A 12 -12.42 -12.00 -5.41
CA GLY A 12 -11.83 -13.17 -4.76
C GLY A 12 -10.60 -12.82 -3.91
N ALA A 13 -10.28 -13.64 -2.92
CA ALA A 13 -9.13 -13.42 -2.02
C ALA A 13 -7.76 -13.43 -2.73
N ASN A 14 -7.70 -13.96 -3.95
CA ASN A 14 -6.50 -14.04 -4.79
C ASN A 14 -6.58 -13.16 -6.03
N GLU A 15 -7.59 -12.29 -6.12
CA GLU A 15 -7.77 -11.35 -7.24
C GLU A 15 -7.27 -9.96 -6.82
N TYR A 16 -6.94 -9.12 -7.80
CA TYR A 16 -6.56 -7.72 -7.57
C TYR A 16 -7.64 -6.76 -8.10
N LEU A 17 -7.91 -5.69 -7.36
CA LEU A 17 -8.84 -4.65 -7.81
C LEU A 17 -8.30 -3.89 -9.03
N SER A 18 -6.99 -3.91 -9.29
CA SER A 18 -6.43 -3.35 -10.51
C SER A 18 -6.89 -4.09 -11.78
N ASP A 19 -7.22 -5.38 -11.72
CA ASP A 19 -7.54 -6.19 -12.90
C ASP A 19 -8.89 -5.78 -13.53
N GLY A 20 -9.92 -5.65 -12.70
CA GLY A 20 -11.23 -5.14 -13.13
C GLY A 20 -11.17 -3.66 -13.51
N PHE A 21 -10.34 -2.86 -12.84
CA PHE A 21 -10.18 -1.44 -13.18
C PHE A 21 -9.53 -1.27 -14.55
N ASN A 22 -8.47 -2.04 -14.85
CA ASN A 22 -7.82 -2.06 -16.17
C ASN A 22 -8.79 -2.44 -17.30
N THR A 23 -9.84 -3.20 -17.02
CA THR A 23 -10.82 -3.66 -18.02
C THR A 23 -12.10 -2.82 -18.06
N ASN A 24 -12.17 -1.70 -17.32
CA ASN A 24 -13.36 -0.87 -17.15
C ASN A 24 -14.57 -1.62 -16.56
N GLU A 25 -14.35 -2.65 -15.75
CA GLU A 25 -15.44 -3.37 -15.07
C GLU A 25 -16.13 -2.48 -14.02
N TYR A 26 -15.38 -1.56 -13.41
CA TYR A 26 -15.88 -0.56 -12.47
C TYR A 26 -15.17 0.79 -12.67
N ALA A 27 -15.86 1.85 -12.28
CA ALA A 27 -15.39 3.23 -12.45
C ALA A 27 -14.52 3.74 -11.30
N MET A 28 -14.45 3.03 -10.17
CA MET A 28 -13.69 3.42 -8.99
C MET A 28 -13.07 2.20 -8.33
N ASP A 29 -11.83 2.37 -7.88
CA ASP A 29 -11.08 1.40 -7.10
C ASP A 29 -10.65 2.03 -5.76
N LEU A 30 -10.89 1.32 -4.66
CA LEU A 30 -10.49 1.69 -3.30
C LEU A 30 -9.45 0.70 -2.80
N ASP A 31 -8.21 0.90 -3.22
CA ASP A 31 -7.10 -0.05 -2.99
C ASP A 31 -5.91 0.61 -2.28
N THR A 32 -4.89 -0.19 -1.97
CA THR A 32 -3.56 0.27 -1.56
C THR A 32 -2.92 1.14 -2.64
N VAL A 33 -2.15 2.15 -2.23
CA VAL A 33 -1.41 3.00 -3.17
C VAL A 33 -0.42 2.23 -4.04
N ALA A 34 0.09 1.10 -3.55
CA ALA A 34 0.99 0.24 -4.33
C ALA A 34 0.31 -0.36 -5.57
N ALA A 35 -1.02 -0.50 -5.55
CA ALA A 35 -1.82 -1.04 -6.65
C ALA A 35 -1.73 -0.19 -7.93
N MET A 36 -1.38 1.09 -7.80
CA MET A 36 -1.22 2.02 -8.94
C MET A 36 -0.24 1.49 -9.99
N SER A 37 0.81 0.78 -9.57
CA SER A 37 1.82 0.22 -10.49
C SER A 37 1.27 -0.91 -11.37
N PHE A 38 0.14 -1.51 -10.98
CA PHE A 38 -0.52 -2.58 -11.73
C PHE A 38 -1.62 -2.04 -12.67
N ILE A 39 -1.95 -0.75 -12.61
CA ILE A 39 -2.83 -0.10 -13.58
C ILE A 39 -2.01 0.20 -14.84
N ASN A 40 -2.16 -0.64 -15.86
CA ASN A 40 -1.29 -0.65 -17.04
C ASN A 40 -2.05 -0.46 -18.36
N ASN A 41 -3.38 -0.29 -18.33
CA ASN A 41 -4.14 -0.01 -19.54
C ASN A 41 -3.89 1.45 -20.02
N PRO A 42 -3.25 1.65 -21.18
CA PRO A 42 -2.92 2.99 -21.68
C PRO A 42 -4.15 3.81 -22.11
N ASN A 43 -5.31 3.16 -22.32
CA ASN A 43 -6.55 3.82 -22.71
C ASN A 43 -7.39 4.26 -21.51
N LEU A 44 -6.98 3.92 -20.29
CA LEU A 44 -7.70 4.29 -19.09
C LEU A 44 -7.34 5.73 -18.68
N HIS A 45 -8.34 6.59 -18.60
CA HIS A 45 -8.18 7.96 -18.09
C HIS A 45 -8.57 8.01 -16.62
N TRP A 46 -7.57 8.03 -15.73
CA TRP A 46 -7.80 7.95 -14.30
C TRP A 46 -6.99 8.98 -13.51
N LYS A 47 -7.39 9.20 -12.26
CA LYS A 47 -6.71 10.04 -11.27
C LYS A 47 -6.89 9.42 -9.88
N VAL A 48 -6.02 9.80 -8.95
CA VAL A 48 -6.15 9.46 -7.54
C VAL A 48 -6.79 10.60 -6.75
N ALA A 49 -7.49 10.24 -5.67
CA ALA A 49 -8.04 11.17 -4.71
C ALA A 49 -7.94 10.57 -3.30
N PRO A 50 -7.84 11.39 -2.23
CA PRO A 50 -8.00 10.91 -0.87
C PRO A 50 -9.41 10.35 -0.67
N LEU A 51 -9.57 9.41 0.28
CA LEU A 51 -10.90 8.89 0.63
C LEU A 51 -11.84 10.04 1.05
N PRO A 52 -13.13 9.99 0.65
CA PRO A 52 -14.10 10.99 1.06
C PRO A 52 -14.21 11.12 2.58
N LYS A 53 -14.17 12.37 3.07
CA LYS A 53 -14.46 12.67 4.48
C LYS A 53 -15.97 12.71 4.69
N GLY A 54 -16.50 11.82 5.54
CA GLY A 54 -17.84 11.96 6.09
C GLY A 54 -17.84 12.93 7.27
N VAL A 55 -17.28 12.48 8.41
CA VAL A 55 -17.15 13.28 9.64
C VAL A 55 -15.70 13.70 9.88
N THR A 56 -14.76 12.76 9.74
CA THR A 56 -13.32 12.96 9.85
C THR A 56 -12.59 12.25 8.72
N TYR A 57 -11.35 12.64 8.44
CA TYR A 57 -10.47 11.88 7.57
C TYR A 57 -10.06 10.61 8.31
N ALA A 58 -10.40 9.46 7.74
CA ALA A 58 -10.18 8.15 8.35
C ALA A 58 -9.65 7.17 7.29
N VAL A 59 -8.45 7.43 6.79
CA VAL A 59 -7.75 6.50 5.89
C VAL A 59 -6.96 5.53 6.76
N PRO A 60 -7.20 4.20 6.66
CA PRO A 60 -6.38 3.24 7.37
C PRO A 60 -4.97 3.23 6.77
N THR A 61 -3.95 3.25 7.61
CA THR A 61 -2.58 2.92 7.21
C THR A 61 -2.36 1.43 7.42
N ALA A 62 -1.92 0.75 6.38
CA ALA A 62 -1.59 -0.67 6.42
C ALA A 62 -0.30 -0.92 5.64
N GLY A 63 0.24 -2.13 5.78
CA GLY A 63 1.48 -2.54 5.11
C GLY A 63 2.32 -3.44 5.99
N LEU A 64 3.63 -3.36 5.78
CA LEU A 64 4.60 -4.22 6.43
C LEU A 64 5.12 -3.60 7.73
N ASN A 65 5.35 -4.45 8.75
CA ASN A 65 6.08 -4.10 9.96
C ASN A 65 7.42 -4.84 10.00
N LEU A 66 8.47 -4.14 10.46
CA LEU A 66 9.76 -4.74 10.77
C LEU A 66 9.85 -4.97 12.28
N VAL A 67 10.17 -6.20 12.70
CA VAL A 67 10.21 -6.60 14.12
C VAL A 67 11.48 -7.34 14.46
N ILE A 68 11.91 -7.22 15.73
CA ILE A 68 13.00 -8.02 16.30
C ILE A 68 12.39 -8.99 17.30
N PHE A 69 12.63 -10.29 17.12
CA PHE A 69 12.09 -11.30 18.03
C PHE A 69 12.66 -11.16 19.45
N ASN A 70 11.80 -11.29 20.45
CA ASN A 70 12.23 -11.18 21.84
C ASN A 70 13.21 -12.29 22.25
N ALA A 71 13.11 -13.47 21.64
CA ALA A 71 13.98 -14.62 21.92
C ALA A 71 15.43 -14.46 21.41
N ALA A 72 15.72 -13.43 20.61
CA ALA A 72 17.06 -13.19 20.09
C ALA A 72 18.05 -12.80 21.21
N THR A 73 19.33 -13.18 21.04
CA THR A 73 20.39 -12.79 21.99
C THR A 73 20.65 -11.29 21.92
N SER A 74 21.30 -10.72 22.95
CA SER A 74 21.64 -9.29 22.98
C SER A 74 22.49 -8.87 21.78
N ALA A 75 23.43 -9.72 21.35
CA ALA A 75 24.26 -9.45 20.18
C ALA A 75 23.44 -9.44 18.87
N GLN A 76 22.52 -10.39 18.70
CA GLN A 76 21.62 -10.45 17.55
C GLN A 76 20.68 -9.24 17.52
N LYS A 77 20.10 -8.85 18.66
CA LYS A 77 19.26 -7.65 18.76
C LYS A 77 20.02 -6.39 18.36
N ALA A 78 21.27 -6.24 18.81
CA ALA A 78 22.10 -5.10 18.45
C ALA A 78 22.44 -5.06 16.95
N ALA A 79 22.74 -6.21 16.34
CA ALA A 79 22.98 -6.30 14.90
C ALA A 79 21.70 -6.02 14.09
N ALA A 80 20.57 -6.61 14.49
CA ALA A 80 19.28 -6.39 13.86
C ALA A 80 18.86 -4.91 13.93
N ALA A 81 19.07 -4.23 15.06
CA ALA A 81 18.78 -2.80 15.18
C ALA A 81 19.57 -1.95 14.18
N LYS A 82 20.86 -2.25 13.96
CA LYS A 82 21.68 -1.57 12.94
C LYS A 82 21.13 -1.80 11.53
N TYR A 83 20.73 -3.04 11.23
CA TYR A 83 20.18 -3.37 9.92
C TYR A 83 18.80 -2.73 9.68
N LEU A 84 17.92 -2.75 10.69
CA LEU A 84 16.64 -2.05 10.61
C LEU A 84 16.84 -0.57 10.32
N ASN A 85 17.76 0.10 11.04
CA ASN A 85 18.09 1.50 10.80
C ASN A 85 18.59 1.77 9.37
N PHE A 86 19.33 0.84 8.78
CA PHE A 86 19.73 0.92 7.37
C PHE A 86 18.52 0.81 6.43
N LEU A 87 17.65 -0.19 6.62
CA LEU A 87 16.46 -0.39 5.78
C LEU A 87 15.52 0.82 5.79
N ILE A 88 15.35 1.48 6.93
CA ILE A 88 14.53 2.70 7.06
C ILE A 88 15.35 4.00 6.93
N SER A 89 16.57 3.93 6.41
CA SER A 89 17.36 5.13 6.08
C SER A 89 16.71 5.89 4.91
N VAL A 90 17.03 7.18 4.75
CA VAL A 90 16.46 8.01 3.67
C VAL A 90 16.73 7.40 2.28
N PRO A 91 17.97 7.02 1.93
CA PRO A 91 18.22 6.39 0.62
C PRO A 91 17.44 5.09 0.43
N SER A 92 17.46 4.19 1.42
CA SER A 92 16.80 2.89 1.31
C SER A 92 15.28 2.99 1.25
N THR A 93 14.66 3.89 2.02
CA THR A 93 13.21 4.04 1.97
C THR A 93 12.71 4.71 0.70
N ILE A 94 13.51 5.58 0.07
CA ILE A 94 13.21 6.16 -1.25
C ILE A 94 13.27 5.05 -2.30
N GLU A 95 14.37 4.30 -2.33
CA GLU A 95 14.53 3.18 -3.28
C GLU A 95 13.37 2.18 -3.13
N TRP A 96 13.02 1.80 -1.91
CA TRP A 96 11.87 0.93 -1.67
C TRP A 96 10.55 1.51 -2.22
N ALA A 97 10.29 2.79 -1.97
CA ALA A 97 9.08 3.45 -2.44
C ALA A 97 9.01 3.50 -3.98
N GLU A 98 10.10 3.84 -4.64
CA GLU A 98 10.19 3.90 -6.11
C GLU A 98 10.00 2.53 -6.76
N GLN A 99 10.60 1.48 -6.18
CA GLN A 99 10.54 0.14 -6.75
C GLN A 99 9.21 -0.58 -6.51
N THR A 100 8.42 -0.15 -5.51
CA THR A 100 7.22 -0.90 -5.09
C THR A 100 5.93 -0.12 -5.08
N GLY A 101 6.00 1.22 -5.15
CA GLY A 101 4.84 2.09 -4.98
C GLY A 101 4.35 2.22 -3.53
N TYR A 102 5.04 1.64 -2.54
CA TYR A 102 4.79 1.95 -1.12
C TYR A 102 5.24 3.36 -0.78
N LEU A 103 4.74 3.88 0.35
CA LEU A 103 5.15 5.20 0.85
C LEU A 103 6.46 5.12 1.64
N PRO A 104 7.34 6.14 1.55
CA PRO A 104 8.52 6.22 2.39
C PRO A 104 8.13 6.41 3.87
N VAL A 105 8.95 5.88 4.78
CA VAL A 105 8.69 5.92 6.24
C VAL A 105 9.45 7.04 6.96
N ARG A 106 9.96 8.02 6.20
CA ARG A 106 10.70 9.20 6.68
C ARG A 106 10.09 10.45 6.05
N GLN A 107 9.89 11.49 6.84
CA GLN A 107 9.43 12.80 6.33
C GLN A 107 10.49 13.53 5.50
N SER A 108 11.76 13.21 5.73
CA SER A 108 12.91 13.77 5.00
C SER A 108 13.22 13.03 3.70
N ALA A 109 12.35 12.09 3.30
CA ALA A 109 12.42 11.35 2.06
C ALA A 109 11.44 11.93 1.05
#